data_AF-A0A3D5KHS2-F1
#
_entry.id   AF-A0A3D5KHS2-F1
#
_cell.length_a   1.000
_cell.length_b   1.000
_cell.length_c   1.000
_cell.angle_alpha   90.00
_cell.angle_beta   90.00
_cell.angle_gamma   90.00
#
_symmetry.space_group_name_H-M   'P 1'
#
loop_
_entity.id
_entity.type
_entity.pdbx_description
1 polymer ?
#
loop_
_entity_poly.entity_id
_entity_poly.type
_entity_poly.pdbx_seq_one_letter_code
_entity_poly.pdbx_strand_id
1 'polypeptide(L)'
;MEEGIETLEIIKFLQGFSTDFLDKAFQFITFLGEGAFYVLIIATIYWSVDKSIGLRLGFIQIFSMFTNGLIKNIFKAARPIGQEGIFSLRTKTATGHSFPSGHTQGSATFWSSLMKIYKKSWLYIIGSIIILAVGISRLYLGVHWPRDVVGGIIFGVLSMFIADKIISLALKKEDHRYLQLLVLPAFLVLVFIQDKDYVKAVAMTAGLYLGYILESKYIHFDSKSSLLEQVIKITIGLLGLLIVKMTMELILPDNNIATFIDYSLLAFWIMAGAPFLFVKLGLSASRAKVNNKFTKPM
;
A
#
# COMPACT_ATOMS: atom_id res chain seq x y z
N MET A 1 -3.85 30.46 17.04
CA MET A 1 -2.78 30.12 18.00
C MET A 1 -3.25 29.06 18.99
N GLU A 2 -4.49 29.11 19.49
CA GLU A 2 -5.06 28.10 20.39
C GLU A 2 -5.04 26.66 19.83
N GLU A 3 -5.45 26.45 18.57
CA GLU A 3 -5.48 25.11 17.95
C GLU A 3 -4.08 24.45 17.84
N GLY A 4 -3.03 25.28 17.70
CA GLY A 4 -1.64 24.80 17.69
C GLY A 4 -1.12 24.40 19.07
N ILE A 5 -1.66 25.02 20.13
CA ILE A 5 -1.31 24.70 21.52
C ILE A 5 -2.00 23.39 21.93
N GLU A 6 -3.31 23.27 21.68
CA GLU A 6 -4.07 22.06 22.04
C GLU A 6 -3.55 20.80 21.35
N THR A 7 -3.19 20.91 20.06
CA THR A 7 -2.65 19.76 19.30
C THR A 7 -1.26 19.34 19.77
N LEU A 8 -0.45 20.27 20.30
CA LEU A 8 0.85 19.98 20.89
C LEU A 8 0.71 19.32 22.26
N GLU A 9 -0.24 19.76 23.10
CA GLU A 9 -0.49 19.17 24.41
C GLU A 9 -0.92 17.69 24.32
N ILE A 10 -1.64 17.29 23.27
CA ILE A 10 -1.94 15.87 23.01
C ILE A 10 -0.67 15.06 22.80
N ILE A 11 0.30 15.59 22.04
CA ILE A 11 1.57 14.92 21.78
C ILE A 11 2.38 14.84 23.08
N LYS A 12 2.47 15.94 23.84
CA LYS A 12 3.16 15.97 25.13
C LYS A 12 2.56 14.98 26.12
N PHE A 13 1.23 14.90 26.21
CA PHE A 13 0.54 13.94 27.05
C PHE A 13 0.95 12.50 26.72
N LEU A 14 0.94 12.13 25.43
CA LEU A 14 1.38 10.81 24.98
C LEU A 14 2.85 10.54 25.32
N GLN A 15 3.71 11.54 25.14
CA GLN A 15 5.14 11.45 25.42
C GLN A 15 5.46 11.47 26.92
N GLY A 16 4.54 11.93 27.78
CA GLY A 16 4.66 11.83 29.23
C GLY A 16 4.70 10.39 29.75
N PHE A 17 4.27 9.42 28.94
CA PHE A 17 4.39 7.99 29.22
C PHE A 17 5.68 7.38 28.65
N SER A 18 6.60 8.16 28.10
CA SER A 18 7.76 7.63 27.39
C SER A 18 8.68 6.80 28.28
N THR A 19 9.03 5.63 27.77
CA THR A 19 10.01 4.70 28.32
C THR A 19 10.70 3.99 27.15
N ASP A 20 11.91 3.46 27.34
CA ASP A 20 12.61 2.70 26.29
C ASP A 20 11.77 1.55 25.70
N PHE A 21 10.95 0.91 26.54
CA PHE A 21 10.04 -0.14 26.10
C PHE A 21 8.92 0.42 25.22
N LEU A 22 8.23 1.47 25.67
CA LEU A 22 7.14 2.06 24.91
C LEU A 22 7.62 2.72 23.61
N ASP A 23 8.81 3.31 23.60
CA ASP A 23 9.44 3.85 22.39
C ASP A 23 9.67 2.74 21.34
N LYS A 24 10.18 1.58 21.75
CA LYS A 24 10.33 0.42 20.87
C LYS A 24 8.98 -0.14 20.42
N ALA A 25 8.02 -0.22 21.34
CA ALA A 25 6.67 -0.71 21.05
C ALA A 25 5.96 0.17 20.02
N PHE A 26 5.99 1.50 20.17
CA PHE A 26 5.39 2.42 19.19
C PHE A 26 6.12 2.44 17.85
N GLN A 27 7.45 2.24 17.84
CA GLN A 27 8.20 2.03 16.60
C GLN A 27 7.80 0.75 15.86
N PHE A 28 7.50 -0.33 16.59
CA PHE A 28 6.96 -1.57 16.03
C PHE A 28 5.50 -1.41 15.57
N ILE A 29 4.64 -0.75 16.36
CA ILE A 29 3.26 -0.49 15.97
C ILE A 29 3.21 0.34 14.69
N THR A 30 4.04 1.39 14.58
CA THR A 30 4.05 2.19 13.35
C THR A 30 4.59 1.42 12.15
N PHE A 31 5.40 0.37 12.33
CA PHE A 31 5.87 -0.47 11.21
C PHE A 31 4.70 -1.16 10.49
N LEU A 32 3.63 -1.51 11.22
CA LEU A 32 2.39 -2.02 10.62
C LEU A 32 1.70 -1.00 9.70
N GLY A 33 2.04 0.28 9.83
CA GLY A 33 1.56 1.35 8.95
C GLY A 33 2.46 1.64 7.75
N GLU A 34 3.57 0.92 7.56
CA GLU A 34 4.51 1.19 6.48
C GLU A 34 4.00 0.70 5.12
N GLY A 35 4.35 1.44 4.06
CA GLY A 35 4.03 1.04 2.69
C GLY A 35 4.61 -0.32 2.33
N ALA A 36 5.86 -0.60 2.75
CA ALA A 36 6.51 -1.88 2.51
C ALA A 36 5.75 -3.06 3.15
N PHE A 37 5.27 -2.90 4.40
CA PHE A 37 4.45 -3.91 5.07
C PHE A 37 3.20 -4.27 4.24
N TYR A 38 2.48 -3.26 3.74
CA TYR A 38 1.29 -3.48 2.91
C TYR A 38 1.62 -4.07 1.53
N VAL A 39 2.73 -3.68 0.91
CA VAL A 39 3.18 -4.29 -0.35
C VAL A 39 3.44 -5.79 -0.17
N LEU A 40 4.13 -6.18 0.90
CA LEU A 40 4.47 -7.58 1.18
C LEU A 40 3.23 -8.44 1.46
N ILE A 41 2.30 -7.96 2.30
CA ILE A 41 1.08 -8.72 2.61
C ILE A 41 0.16 -8.82 1.39
N ILE A 42 0.02 -7.76 0.59
CA ILE A 42 -0.79 -7.78 -0.64
C ILE A 42 -0.17 -8.71 -1.68
N ALA A 43 1.14 -8.68 -1.87
CA ALA A 43 1.85 -9.60 -2.77
C ALA A 43 1.66 -11.06 -2.32
N THR A 44 1.75 -11.33 -1.02
CA THR A 44 1.51 -12.66 -0.46
C THR A 44 0.08 -13.13 -0.74
N ILE A 45 -0.93 -12.28 -0.50
CA ILE A 45 -2.32 -12.59 -0.80
C ILE A 45 -2.50 -12.88 -2.30
N TYR A 46 -1.93 -12.05 -3.16
CA TYR A 46 -1.99 -12.19 -4.62
C TYR A 46 -1.36 -13.50 -5.12
N TRP A 47 -0.19 -13.88 -4.60
CA TRP A 47 0.54 -15.06 -5.06
C TRP A 47 0.05 -16.39 -4.47
N SER A 48 -0.49 -16.38 -3.25
CA SER A 48 -0.68 -17.62 -2.48
C SER A 48 -2.09 -17.84 -1.93
N VAL A 49 -2.89 -16.78 -1.77
CA VAL A 49 -4.22 -16.89 -1.15
C VAL A 49 -5.31 -16.77 -2.21
N ASP A 50 -5.50 -15.56 -2.74
CA ASP A 50 -6.51 -15.27 -3.75
C ASP A 50 -6.02 -14.12 -4.63
N LYS A 51 -5.76 -14.47 -5.88
CA LYS A 51 -5.31 -13.54 -6.93
C LYS A 51 -6.24 -12.33 -7.05
N SER A 52 -7.56 -12.55 -7.07
CA SER A 52 -8.55 -11.49 -7.30
C SER A 52 -8.59 -10.50 -6.14
N ILE A 53 -8.52 -11.01 -4.90
CA ILE A 53 -8.45 -10.18 -3.70
C ILE A 53 -7.13 -9.40 -3.68
N GLY A 54 -6.00 -10.05 -3.95
CA GLY A 54 -4.69 -9.40 -4.01
C GLY A 54 -4.64 -8.28 -5.05
N LEU A 55 -5.17 -8.51 -6.26
CA LEU A 55 -5.31 -7.50 -7.31
C LEU A 55 -6.14 -6.30 -6.84
N ARG A 56 -7.32 -6.57 -6.27
CA ARG A 56 -8.23 -5.54 -5.77
C ARG A 56 -7.59 -4.68 -4.69
N LEU A 57 -6.94 -5.30 -3.71
CA LEU A 57 -6.20 -4.61 -2.64
C LEU A 57 -5.03 -3.78 -3.20
N GLY A 58 -4.29 -4.31 -4.18
CA GLY A 58 -3.18 -3.60 -4.82
C GLY A 58 -3.63 -2.30 -5.50
N PHE A 59 -4.67 -2.35 -6.34
CA PHE A 59 -5.21 -1.15 -6.99
C PHE A 59 -5.77 -0.13 -5.98
N ILE A 60 -6.48 -0.59 -4.95
CA ILE A 60 -7.02 0.29 -3.89
C ILE A 60 -5.89 0.97 -3.11
N GLN A 61 -4.85 0.23 -2.71
CA GLN A 61 -3.76 0.75 -1.92
C GLN A 61 -2.91 1.77 -2.70
N ILE A 62 -2.63 1.48 -3.98
CA ILE A 62 -1.91 2.41 -4.85
C ILE A 62 -2.73 3.68 -5.10
N PHE A 63 -4.04 3.56 -5.33
CA PHE A 63 -4.91 4.74 -5.47
C PHE A 63 -4.86 5.60 -4.21
N SER A 64 -4.90 5.00 -3.02
CA SER A 64 -4.75 5.72 -1.75
C SER A 64 -3.38 6.40 -1.60
N MET A 65 -2.30 5.75 -2.04
CA MET A 65 -0.96 6.34 -2.02
C MET A 65 -0.88 7.58 -2.94
N PHE A 66 -1.48 7.49 -4.13
CA PHE A 66 -1.61 8.62 -5.06
C PHE A 66 -2.40 9.78 -4.43
N THR A 67 -3.59 9.53 -3.86
CA THR A 67 -4.39 10.60 -3.25
C THR A 67 -3.70 11.22 -2.04
N ASN A 68 -2.99 10.42 -1.24
CA ASN A 68 -2.18 10.93 -0.13
C ASN A 68 -1.12 11.93 -0.61
N GLY A 69 -0.34 11.56 -1.63
CA GLY A 69 0.69 12.41 -2.20
C GLY A 69 0.12 13.70 -2.81
N LEU A 70 -1.02 13.61 -3.52
CA LEU A 70 -1.71 14.78 -4.05
C LEU A 70 -2.14 15.73 -2.92
N ILE A 71 -2.84 15.23 -1.90
CA ILE A 71 -3.34 16.07 -0.81
C ILE A 71 -2.17 16.69 -0.04
N LYS A 72 -1.09 15.95 0.21
CA LYS A 72 0.14 16.49 0.82
C LYS A 72 0.68 17.70 0.07
N ASN A 73 0.71 17.63 -1.25
CA ASN A 73 1.23 18.71 -2.09
C ASN A 73 0.26 19.88 -2.26
N ILE A 74 -1.04 19.68 -2.03
CA ILE A 74 -2.03 20.77 -1.95
C ILE A 74 -1.86 21.56 -0.64
N PHE A 75 -1.82 20.87 0.50
CA PHE A 75 -1.82 21.52 1.81
C PHE A 75 -0.43 21.97 2.28
N LYS A 76 0.62 21.27 1.86
CA LYS A 76 2.02 21.53 2.21
C LYS A 76 2.28 21.72 3.72
N ALA A 77 1.47 21.09 4.58
CA ALA A 77 1.47 21.34 6.01
C ALA A 77 2.80 20.95 6.68
N ALA A 78 3.24 21.78 7.63
CA ALA A 78 4.46 21.55 8.41
C ALA A 78 4.24 20.45 9.47
N ARG A 79 5.27 19.64 9.70
CA ARG A 79 5.29 18.59 10.74
C ARG A 79 5.58 19.20 12.12
N PRO A 80 5.24 18.49 13.22
CA PRO A 80 5.65 18.90 14.57
C PRO A 80 7.15 18.72 14.87
N ILE A 81 7.95 18.21 13.92
CA ILE A 81 9.36 17.90 14.16
C ILE A 81 10.13 19.16 14.55
N GLY A 82 10.82 19.11 15.69
CA GLY A 82 11.63 20.21 16.21
C GLY A 82 10.85 21.26 17.01
N GLN A 83 9.56 21.05 17.27
CA GLN A 83 8.80 21.91 18.19
C GLN A 83 9.29 21.74 19.63
N GLU A 84 9.35 22.84 20.39
CA GLU A 84 9.77 22.79 21.79
C GLU A 84 8.82 21.93 22.65
N GLY A 85 9.41 21.17 23.57
CA GLY A 85 8.67 20.36 24.53
C GLY A 85 8.20 19.00 24.01
N ILE A 86 8.56 18.61 22.79
CA ILE A 86 8.35 17.24 22.27
C ILE A 86 9.63 16.66 21.69
N PHE A 87 9.74 15.33 21.69
CA PHE A 87 10.79 14.63 20.93
C PHE A 87 10.22 14.07 19.62
N SER A 88 11.10 13.82 18.63
CA SER A 88 10.72 13.19 17.37
C SER A 88 11.57 11.96 17.09
N LEU A 89 10.93 10.81 16.95
CA LEU A 89 11.55 9.55 16.55
C LEU A 89 11.23 9.23 15.09
N ARG A 90 12.08 8.42 14.44
CA ARG A 90 11.92 7.99 13.04
C ARG A 90 11.83 9.13 12.00
N THR A 91 12.44 10.28 12.28
CA THR A 91 12.47 11.47 11.40
C THR A 91 12.97 11.18 9.98
N LYS A 92 13.94 10.27 9.82
CA LYS A 92 14.46 9.83 8.51
C LYS A 92 13.39 9.25 7.58
N THR A 93 12.33 8.66 8.14
CA THR A 93 11.20 8.09 7.39
C THR A 93 9.98 9.03 7.34
N ALA A 94 10.07 10.19 7.97
CA ALA A 94 9.04 11.21 8.03
C ALA A 94 9.34 12.36 7.06
N THR A 95 9.63 12.03 5.80
CA THR A 95 9.90 13.00 4.73
C THR A 95 8.62 13.72 4.27
N GLY A 96 8.78 14.87 3.60
CA GLY A 96 7.67 15.62 3.01
C GLY A 96 6.66 16.22 3.99
N HIS A 97 5.50 16.60 3.47
CA HIS A 97 4.45 17.33 4.20
C HIS A 97 3.73 16.47 5.25
N SER A 98 3.18 17.09 6.30
CA SER A 98 2.53 16.39 7.42
C SER A 98 1.16 15.82 7.04
N PHE A 99 0.31 16.65 6.44
CA PHE A 99 -1.11 16.34 6.26
C PHE A 99 -1.42 15.74 4.88
N PRO A 100 -2.20 14.64 4.80
CA PRO A 100 -2.58 13.73 5.89
C PRO A 100 -1.47 12.71 6.17
N SER A 101 -1.59 11.98 7.30
CA SER A 101 -0.63 10.93 7.66
C SER A 101 -0.73 9.74 6.71
N GLY A 102 0.34 9.44 5.98
CA GLY A 102 0.40 8.32 5.04
C GLY A 102 0.32 6.94 5.71
N HIS A 103 0.89 6.78 6.91
CA HIS A 103 0.82 5.51 7.65
C HIS A 103 -0.60 5.21 8.11
N THR A 104 -1.27 6.22 8.68
CA THR A 104 -2.67 6.11 9.08
C THR A 104 -3.57 5.89 7.86
N GLN A 105 -3.35 6.64 6.77
CA GLN A 105 -4.11 6.50 5.55
C GLN A 105 -3.99 5.11 4.92
N GLY A 106 -2.76 4.61 4.74
CA GLY A 106 -2.51 3.27 4.21
C GLY A 106 -3.14 2.17 5.08
N SER A 107 -3.11 2.35 6.40
CA SER A 107 -3.75 1.41 7.34
C SER A 107 -5.26 1.44 7.24
N ALA A 108 -5.86 2.64 7.22
CA ALA A 108 -7.30 2.80 7.06
C ALA A 108 -7.78 2.21 5.72
N THR A 109 -7.05 2.43 4.63
CA THR A 109 -7.36 1.85 3.32
C THR A 109 -7.33 0.32 3.34
N PHE A 110 -6.26 -0.28 3.85
CA PHE A 110 -6.10 -1.74 3.84
C PHE A 110 -7.14 -2.44 4.71
N TRP A 111 -7.26 -2.04 5.97
CA TRP A 111 -8.16 -2.71 6.92
C TRP A 111 -9.63 -2.49 6.58
N SER A 112 -10.02 -1.29 6.14
CA SER A 112 -11.41 -1.07 5.67
C SER A 112 -11.75 -1.87 4.40
N SER A 113 -10.76 -2.12 3.53
CA SER A 113 -10.93 -3.02 2.38
C SER A 113 -11.22 -4.45 2.84
N LEU A 114 -10.44 -4.99 3.79
CA LEU A 114 -10.69 -6.33 4.33
C LEU A 114 -12.05 -6.43 5.03
N MET A 115 -12.43 -5.42 5.81
CA MET A 115 -13.75 -5.34 6.43
C MET A 115 -14.87 -5.41 5.39
N LYS A 116 -14.74 -4.64 4.29
CA LYS A 116 -15.74 -4.62 3.21
C LYS A 116 -15.82 -5.94 2.45
N ILE A 117 -14.67 -6.58 2.18
CA ILE A 117 -14.59 -7.83 1.43
C ILE A 117 -15.17 -9.00 2.24
N TYR A 118 -14.73 -9.15 3.49
CA TYR A 118 -15.05 -10.35 4.29
C TYR A 118 -16.26 -10.18 5.22
N LYS A 119 -16.60 -8.95 5.61
CA LYS A 119 -17.74 -8.61 6.47
C LYS A 119 -17.84 -9.45 7.76
N LYS A 120 -16.69 -9.74 8.38
CA LYS A 120 -16.61 -10.48 9.65
C LYS A 120 -16.45 -9.52 10.82
N SER A 121 -17.28 -9.65 11.87
CA SER A 121 -17.26 -8.75 13.04
C SER A 121 -15.88 -8.60 13.68
N TRP A 122 -15.11 -9.70 13.77
CA TRP A 122 -13.76 -9.67 14.33
C TRP A 122 -12.78 -8.82 13.50
N LEU A 123 -12.94 -8.74 12.17
CA LEU A 123 -12.13 -7.87 11.32
C LEU A 123 -12.42 -6.39 11.56
N TYR A 124 -13.68 -6.03 11.83
CA TYR A 124 -14.02 -4.66 12.20
C TYR A 124 -13.35 -4.24 13.50
N ILE A 125 -13.29 -5.14 14.48
CA ILE A 125 -12.64 -4.89 15.78
C ILE A 125 -11.12 -4.78 15.59
N ILE A 126 -10.48 -5.82 15.06
CA ILE A 126 -9.01 -5.87 14.92
C ILE A 126 -8.53 -4.76 13.98
N GLY A 127 -9.20 -4.55 12.85
CA GLY A 127 -8.81 -3.52 11.91
C GLY A 127 -8.95 -2.11 12.49
N SER A 128 -10.03 -1.81 13.22
CA SER A 128 -10.19 -0.52 13.91
C SER A 128 -9.09 -0.30 14.95
N ILE A 129 -8.77 -1.32 15.73
CA ILE A 129 -7.67 -1.26 16.72
C ILE A 129 -6.34 -0.95 16.04
N ILE A 130 -6.01 -1.62 14.94
CA ILE A 130 -4.73 -1.40 14.25
C ILE A 130 -4.68 -0.01 13.61
N ILE A 131 -5.77 0.46 12.98
CA ILE A 131 -5.84 1.82 12.43
C ILE A 131 -5.58 2.86 13.51
N LEU A 132 -6.24 2.73 14.67
CA LEU A 132 -6.08 3.65 15.79
C LEU A 132 -4.68 3.55 16.41
N ALA A 133 -4.16 2.35 16.62
CA ALA A 133 -2.84 2.12 17.18
C ALA A 133 -1.73 2.72 16.29
N VAL A 134 -1.81 2.51 14.96
CA VAL A 134 -0.91 3.16 14.00
C VAL A 134 -1.06 4.68 14.09
N GLY A 135 -2.29 5.21 14.10
CA GLY A 135 -2.52 6.65 14.23
C GLY A 135 -1.87 7.25 15.48
N ILE A 136 -2.13 6.66 16.65
CA ILE A 136 -1.58 7.08 17.95
C ILE A 136 -0.06 6.99 17.93
N SER A 137 0.52 5.93 17.35
CA SER A 137 1.97 5.81 17.23
C SER A 137 2.60 7.00 16.48
N ARG A 138 1.92 7.58 15.47
CA ARG A 138 2.42 8.73 14.74
C ARG A 138 2.43 10.02 15.57
N LEU A 139 1.49 10.15 16.50
CA LEU A 139 1.45 11.25 17.46
C LEU A 139 2.54 11.06 18.52
N TYR A 140 2.62 9.88 19.13
CA TYR A 140 3.63 9.54 20.13
C TYR A 140 5.06 9.77 19.61
N LEU A 141 5.34 9.33 18.38
CA LEU A 141 6.67 9.50 17.76
C LEU A 141 6.97 10.95 17.35
N GLY A 142 6.04 11.89 17.56
CA GLY A 142 6.25 13.33 17.35
C GLY A 142 6.48 13.71 15.89
N VAL A 143 5.80 13.04 14.95
CA VAL A 143 6.00 13.22 13.49
C VAL A 143 4.73 13.66 12.75
N HIS A 144 3.58 13.67 13.42
CA HIS A 144 2.29 14.09 12.88
C HIS A 144 1.43 14.78 13.93
N TRP A 145 0.56 15.67 13.47
CA TRP A 145 -0.48 16.29 14.27
C TRP A 145 -1.74 15.41 14.37
N PRO A 146 -2.59 15.57 15.40
CA PRO A 146 -3.87 14.85 15.50
C PRO A 146 -4.74 14.98 14.24
N ARG A 147 -4.81 16.17 13.64
CA ARG A 147 -5.52 16.39 12.38
C ARG A 147 -4.98 15.55 11.21
N ASP A 148 -3.68 15.29 11.17
CA ASP A 148 -3.06 14.47 10.12
C ASP A 148 -3.53 13.01 10.23
N VAL A 149 -3.71 12.51 11.46
CA VAL A 149 -4.21 11.16 11.74
C VAL A 149 -5.68 11.06 11.36
N VAL A 150 -6.51 12.00 11.80
CA VAL A 150 -7.94 12.05 11.44
C VAL A 150 -8.12 12.15 9.93
N GLY A 151 -7.39 13.06 9.28
CA GLY A 151 -7.36 13.18 7.82
C GLY A 151 -6.92 11.88 7.15
N GLY A 152 -5.90 11.21 7.68
CA GLY A 152 -5.46 9.90 7.18
C GLY A 152 -6.57 8.86 7.20
N ILE A 153 -7.32 8.75 8.29
CA ILE A 153 -8.46 7.82 8.40
C ILE A 153 -9.52 8.16 7.34
N ILE A 154 -9.94 9.43 7.28
CA ILE A 154 -10.99 9.90 6.36
C ILE A 154 -10.58 9.63 4.91
N PHE A 155 -9.43 10.12 4.48
CA PHE A 155 -8.98 9.95 3.10
C PHE A 155 -8.65 8.50 2.75
N GLY A 156 -8.24 7.69 3.74
CA GLY A 156 -7.97 6.26 3.53
C GLY A 156 -9.24 5.46 3.23
N VAL A 157 -10.29 5.71 4.01
CA VAL A 157 -11.61 5.09 3.82
C VAL A 157 -12.27 5.59 2.52
N LEU A 158 -12.19 6.90 2.24
CA LEU A 158 -12.71 7.47 0.99
C LEU A 158 -12.01 6.89 -0.24
N SER A 159 -10.67 6.82 -0.21
CA SER A 159 -9.88 6.24 -1.30
C SER A 159 -10.25 4.78 -1.54
N MET A 160 -10.47 4.01 -0.47
CA MET A 160 -10.98 2.64 -0.57
C MET A 160 -12.33 2.60 -1.29
N PHE A 161 -13.34 3.37 -0.84
CA PHE A 161 -14.67 3.32 -1.45
C PHE A 161 -14.68 3.74 -2.92
N ILE A 162 -13.92 4.79 -3.27
CA ILE A 162 -13.82 5.29 -4.64
C ILE A 162 -13.16 4.24 -5.55
N ALA A 163 -11.98 3.74 -5.17
CA ALA A 163 -11.26 2.76 -5.96
C ALA A 163 -12.05 1.46 -6.09
N ASP A 164 -12.64 0.99 -5.00
CA ASP A 164 -13.46 -0.22 -4.96
C ASP A 164 -14.68 -0.13 -5.88
N LYS A 165 -15.32 1.04 -5.96
CA LYS A 165 -16.45 1.29 -6.87
C LYS A 165 -15.99 1.20 -8.32
N ILE A 166 -14.85 1.82 -8.67
CA ILE A 166 -14.29 1.77 -10.04
C ILE A 166 -13.91 0.34 -10.43
N ILE A 167 -13.25 -0.41 -9.54
CA ILE A 167 -12.89 -1.82 -9.78
C ILE A 167 -14.17 -2.66 -9.95
N SER A 168 -15.17 -2.47 -9.10
CA SER A 168 -16.44 -3.19 -9.19
C SER A 168 -17.18 -2.88 -10.50
N LEU A 169 -17.08 -1.65 -11.00
CA LEU A 169 -17.61 -1.28 -12.32
C LEU A 169 -16.86 -1.97 -13.46
N ALA A 170 -15.52 -2.00 -13.40
CA ALA A 170 -14.68 -2.70 -14.38
C ALA A 170 -15.04 -4.19 -14.46
N LEU A 171 -15.20 -4.84 -13.30
CA LEU A 171 -15.60 -6.25 -13.21
C LEU A 171 -17.04 -6.47 -13.72
N LYS A 172 -18.00 -5.62 -13.30
CA LYS A 172 -19.41 -5.74 -13.72
C LYS A 172 -19.59 -5.55 -15.23
N LYS A 173 -18.78 -4.70 -15.85
CA LYS A 173 -18.83 -4.41 -17.29
C LYS A 173 -17.94 -5.34 -18.11
N GLU A 174 -17.18 -6.22 -17.46
CA GLU A 174 -16.14 -7.05 -18.10
C GLU A 174 -15.18 -6.22 -18.96
N ASP A 175 -14.93 -4.98 -18.55
CA ASP A 175 -14.16 -4.01 -19.32
C ASP A 175 -13.07 -3.43 -18.42
N HIS A 176 -11.84 -3.92 -18.61
CA HIS A 176 -10.71 -3.51 -17.80
C HIS A 176 -10.26 -2.08 -18.09
N ARG A 177 -10.76 -1.42 -19.15
CA ARG A 177 -10.45 -0.01 -19.44
C ARG A 177 -10.93 0.93 -18.35
N TYR A 178 -11.95 0.56 -17.57
CA TYR A 178 -12.38 1.36 -16.42
C TYR A 178 -11.30 1.52 -15.35
N LEU A 179 -10.32 0.62 -15.27
CA LEU A 179 -9.17 0.77 -14.35
C LEU A 179 -8.29 1.98 -14.71
N GLN A 180 -8.36 2.47 -15.95
CA GLN A 180 -7.67 3.70 -16.35
C GLN A 180 -8.14 4.92 -15.56
N LEU A 181 -9.35 4.90 -14.99
CA LEU A 181 -9.84 5.95 -14.09
C LEU A 181 -9.05 6.04 -12.76
N LEU A 182 -8.33 4.97 -12.38
CA LEU A 182 -7.40 4.98 -11.24
C LEU A 182 -5.99 5.40 -11.64
N VAL A 183 -5.64 5.22 -12.91
CA VAL A 183 -4.27 5.32 -13.42
C VAL A 183 -4.03 6.70 -14.03
N LEU A 184 -4.83 7.10 -15.02
CA LEU A 184 -4.60 8.33 -15.80
C LEU A 184 -4.54 9.60 -14.95
N PRO A 185 -5.41 9.79 -13.93
CA PRO A 185 -5.30 10.98 -13.08
C PRO A 185 -3.94 11.10 -12.36
N ALA A 186 -3.34 9.97 -11.97
CA ALA A 186 -2.04 9.97 -11.31
C ALA A 186 -0.92 10.48 -12.24
N PHE A 187 -0.96 10.10 -13.52
CA PHE A 187 0.00 10.57 -14.53
C PHE A 187 -0.22 12.03 -14.93
N LEU A 188 -1.48 12.47 -15.04
CA LEU A 188 -1.78 13.87 -15.37
C LEU A 188 -1.26 14.82 -14.29
N VAL A 189 -1.43 14.45 -13.02
CA VAL A 189 -0.97 15.26 -11.89
C VAL A 189 0.56 15.24 -11.75
N LEU A 190 1.25 14.19 -12.21
CA LEU A 190 2.73 14.11 -12.23
C LEU A 190 3.38 15.27 -12.99
N VAL A 191 2.68 15.84 -13.98
CA VAL A 191 3.16 17.01 -14.74
C VAL A 191 3.35 18.23 -13.82
N PHE A 192 2.49 18.37 -12.80
CA PHE A 192 2.49 19.51 -11.88
C PHE A 192 3.20 19.21 -10.56
N ILE A 193 3.22 17.94 -10.13
CA ILE A 193 3.73 17.52 -8.83
C ILE A 193 4.83 16.48 -9.04
N GLN A 194 6.06 16.86 -8.69
CA GLN A 194 7.25 16.01 -8.84
C GLN A 194 7.97 15.74 -7.51
N ASP A 195 7.25 15.84 -6.39
CA ASP A 195 7.77 15.40 -5.10
C ASP A 195 8.06 13.89 -5.11
N LYS A 196 9.11 13.46 -4.41
CA LYS A 196 9.61 12.08 -4.45
C LYS A 196 8.56 11.06 -4.02
N ASP A 197 7.70 11.38 -3.05
CA ASP A 197 6.65 10.45 -2.59
C ASP A 197 5.51 10.34 -3.62
N TYR A 198 5.21 11.44 -4.31
CA TYR A 198 4.26 11.43 -5.43
C TYR A 198 4.79 10.61 -6.61
N VAL A 199 6.05 10.80 -6.98
CA VAL A 199 6.72 10.03 -8.04
C VAL A 199 6.68 8.53 -7.75
N LYS A 200 6.96 8.10 -6.51
CA LYS A 200 6.84 6.67 -6.10
C LYS A 200 5.43 6.14 -6.32
N ALA A 201 4.39 6.90 -5.97
CA ALA A 201 3.01 6.47 -6.12
C ALA A 201 2.64 6.25 -7.59
N VAL A 202 3.01 7.19 -8.46
CA VAL A 202 2.75 7.08 -9.92
C VAL A 202 3.56 5.94 -10.54
N ALA A 203 4.81 5.77 -10.11
CA ALA A 203 5.67 4.66 -10.54
C ALA A 203 5.08 3.29 -10.21
N MET A 204 4.67 3.09 -8.94
CA MET A 204 4.00 1.85 -8.54
C MET A 204 2.71 1.63 -9.33
N THR A 205 1.95 2.70 -9.62
CA THR A 205 0.76 2.64 -10.49
C THR A 205 1.12 2.15 -11.89
N ALA A 206 2.19 2.69 -12.48
CA ALA A 206 2.68 2.30 -13.80
C ALA A 206 3.03 0.80 -13.84
N GLY A 207 3.88 0.37 -12.91
CA GLY A 207 4.33 -1.02 -12.82
C GLY A 207 3.20 -2.00 -12.56
N LEU A 208 2.28 -1.65 -11.66
CA LEU A 208 1.11 -2.49 -11.36
C LEU A 208 0.18 -2.59 -12.58
N TYR A 209 -0.12 -1.49 -13.27
CA TYR A 209 -1.03 -1.51 -14.42
C TYR A 209 -0.42 -2.23 -15.63
N LEU A 210 0.85 -1.97 -15.96
CA LEU A 210 1.56 -2.67 -17.03
C LEU A 210 1.70 -4.17 -16.72
N GLY A 211 2.07 -4.51 -15.49
CA GLY A 211 2.13 -5.89 -15.03
C GLY A 211 0.78 -6.58 -15.13
N TYR A 212 -0.31 -5.90 -14.76
CA TYR A 212 -1.67 -6.44 -14.84
C TYR A 212 -2.08 -6.73 -16.29
N ILE A 213 -1.77 -5.84 -17.24
CA ILE A 213 -2.01 -6.09 -18.67
C ILE A 213 -1.23 -7.31 -19.15
N LEU A 214 0.07 -7.39 -18.81
CA LEU A 214 0.91 -8.51 -19.23
C LEU A 214 0.42 -9.83 -18.62
N GLU A 215 0.08 -9.81 -17.34
CA GLU A 215 -0.38 -10.99 -16.61
C GLU A 215 -1.72 -11.49 -17.16
N SER A 216 -2.68 -10.59 -17.34
CA SER A 216 -4.01 -10.94 -17.83
C SER A 216 -4.03 -11.42 -19.28
N LYS A 217 -3.12 -10.94 -20.13
CA LYS A 217 -3.08 -11.25 -21.56
C LYS A 217 -2.14 -12.41 -21.93
N TYR A 218 -1.06 -12.62 -21.17
CA TYR A 218 -0.01 -13.56 -21.58
C TYR A 218 0.40 -14.57 -20.51
N ILE A 219 0.36 -14.23 -19.21
CA ILE A 219 0.86 -15.12 -18.15
C ILE A 219 -0.23 -16.05 -17.64
N HIS A 220 -1.45 -15.53 -17.44
CA HIS A 220 -2.61 -16.29 -16.95
C HIS A 220 -2.33 -17.10 -15.67
N PHE A 221 -1.70 -16.46 -14.68
CA PHE A 221 -1.33 -17.05 -13.39
C PHE A 221 -2.57 -17.37 -12.53
N ASP A 222 -2.52 -18.46 -11.76
CA ASP A 222 -3.49 -18.86 -10.74
C ASP A 222 -2.78 -19.01 -9.37
N SER A 223 -3.37 -18.42 -8.32
CA SER A 223 -2.83 -18.46 -6.97
C SER A 223 -2.95 -19.84 -6.29
N LYS A 224 -3.82 -20.73 -6.80
CA LYS A 224 -4.06 -22.05 -6.19
C LYS A 224 -2.90 -23.01 -6.45
N SER A 225 -2.38 -23.55 -5.36
CA SER A 225 -1.30 -24.54 -5.34
C SER A 225 -1.27 -25.25 -3.97
N SER A 226 -0.47 -26.30 -3.84
CA SER A 226 -0.19 -26.94 -2.53
C SER A 226 0.53 -25.97 -1.57
N LEU A 227 0.53 -26.28 -0.27
CA LEU A 227 1.20 -25.44 0.74
C LEU A 227 2.70 -25.27 0.47
N LEU A 228 3.38 -26.35 0.06
CA LEU A 228 4.80 -26.30 -0.28
C LEU A 228 5.04 -25.36 -1.47
N GLU A 229 4.23 -25.47 -2.53
CA GLU A 229 4.31 -24.57 -3.68
C GLU A 229 4.00 -23.12 -3.30
N GLN A 230 3.08 -22.87 -2.36
CA GLN A 230 2.81 -21.52 -1.84
C GLN A 230 4.04 -20.94 -1.15
N VAL A 231 4.71 -21.72 -0.29
CA VAL A 231 5.96 -21.29 0.38
C VAL A 231 7.05 -21.01 -0.65
N ILE A 232 7.20 -21.86 -1.67
CA ILE A 232 8.18 -21.66 -2.75
C ILE A 232 7.85 -20.37 -3.53
N LYS A 233 6.58 -20.14 -3.89
CA LYS A 233 6.14 -18.91 -4.59
C LYS A 233 6.48 -17.66 -3.78
N ILE A 234 6.12 -17.63 -2.50
CA ILE A 234 6.42 -16.49 -1.62
C ILE A 234 7.94 -16.28 -1.56
N THR A 235 8.72 -17.34 -1.37
CA THR A 235 10.18 -17.25 -1.29
C THR A 235 10.79 -16.68 -2.58
N ILE A 236 10.42 -17.22 -3.74
CA ILE A 236 10.90 -16.73 -5.05
C ILE A 236 10.47 -15.28 -5.27
N GLY A 237 9.21 -14.96 -4.99
CA GLY A 237 8.66 -13.61 -5.17
C GLY A 237 9.38 -12.58 -4.31
N LEU A 238 9.65 -12.89 -3.03
CA LEU A 238 10.35 -12.02 -2.10
C LEU A 238 11.84 -11.89 -2.42
N LEU A 239 12.52 -12.99 -2.75
CA LEU A 239 13.93 -12.95 -3.16
C LEU A 239 14.10 -12.10 -4.42
N GLY A 240 13.24 -12.27 -5.42
CA GLY A 240 13.31 -11.45 -6.62
C GLY A 240 13.00 -9.97 -6.36
N LEU A 241 12.07 -9.66 -5.44
CA LEU A 241 11.80 -8.28 -5.04
C LEU A 241 13.02 -7.65 -4.37
N LEU A 242 13.71 -8.39 -3.49
CA LEU A 242 14.96 -7.95 -2.86
C LEU A 242 16.06 -7.74 -3.90
N ILE A 243 16.23 -8.69 -4.84
CA ILE A 243 17.21 -8.60 -5.92
C ILE A 243 16.95 -7.35 -6.78
N VAL A 244 15.69 -7.13 -7.20
CA VAL A 244 15.31 -5.92 -7.95
C VAL A 244 15.68 -4.67 -7.13
N LYS A 245 15.27 -4.61 -5.86
CA LYS A 245 15.52 -3.45 -5.01
C LYS A 245 17.02 -3.13 -4.85
N MET A 246 17.81 -4.15 -4.49
CA MET A 246 19.26 -4.00 -4.30
C MET A 246 19.97 -3.64 -5.61
N THR A 247 19.55 -4.23 -6.73
CA THR A 247 20.15 -3.94 -8.04
C THR A 247 19.86 -2.50 -8.44
N MET A 248 18.62 -2.04 -8.28
CA MET A 248 18.24 -0.66 -8.62
C MET A 248 18.96 0.36 -7.75
N GLU A 249 19.11 0.09 -6.45
CA GLU A 249 19.87 0.96 -5.54
C GLU A 249 21.37 1.03 -5.86
N LEU A 250 21.94 -0.03 -6.45
CA LEU A 250 23.34 -0.05 -6.85
C LEU A 250 23.62 0.73 -8.14
N ILE A 251 22.70 0.68 -9.11
CA ILE A 251 22.95 1.20 -10.47
C ILE A 251 22.31 2.56 -10.73
N LEU A 252 21.20 2.89 -10.06
CA LEU A 252 20.44 4.10 -10.36
C LEU A 252 20.90 5.29 -9.50
N PRO A 253 21.02 6.50 -10.09
CA PRO A 253 21.32 7.72 -9.34
C PRO A 253 20.16 8.14 -8.45
N ASP A 254 20.40 8.99 -7.44
CA ASP A 254 19.33 9.55 -6.61
C ASP A 254 18.62 10.71 -7.31
N ASN A 255 17.62 10.40 -8.15
CA ASN A 255 16.73 11.39 -8.76
C ASN A 255 15.32 10.83 -9.02
N ASN A 256 14.41 11.68 -9.49
CA ASN A 256 13.02 11.30 -9.73
C ASN A 256 12.84 10.27 -10.85
N ILE A 257 13.66 10.32 -11.91
CA ILE A 257 13.59 9.35 -13.02
C ILE A 257 13.99 7.96 -12.51
N ALA A 258 15.10 7.88 -11.77
CA ALA A 258 15.55 6.66 -11.12
C ALA A 258 14.51 6.13 -10.11
N THR A 259 13.93 7.00 -9.28
CA THR A 259 12.84 6.64 -8.37
C THR A 259 11.64 6.08 -9.14
N PHE A 260 11.31 6.68 -10.27
CA PHE A 260 10.21 6.20 -11.10
C PHE A 260 10.49 4.80 -11.67
N ILE A 261 11.71 4.56 -12.16
CA ILE A 261 12.11 3.25 -12.70
C ILE A 261 12.10 2.19 -11.59
N ASP A 262 12.75 2.45 -10.46
CA ASP A 262 12.86 1.51 -9.33
C ASP A 262 11.48 1.03 -8.87
N TYR A 263 10.60 1.96 -8.51
CA TYR A 263 9.28 1.62 -7.96
C TYR A 263 8.33 1.03 -9.01
N SER A 264 8.49 1.38 -10.30
CA SER A 264 7.76 0.72 -11.38
C SER A 264 8.18 -0.73 -11.53
N LEU A 265 9.50 -1.02 -11.47
CA LEU A 265 10.01 -2.38 -11.57
C LEU A 265 9.62 -3.25 -10.38
N LEU A 266 9.58 -2.69 -9.16
CA LEU A 266 9.09 -3.42 -7.99
C LEU A 266 7.62 -3.85 -8.16
N ALA A 267 6.74 -2.91 -8.55
CA ALA A 267 5.33 -3.22 -8.76
C ALA A 267 5.12 -4.18 -9.95
N PHE A 268 5.89 -4.01 -11.03
CA PHE A 268 5.86 -4.90 -12.18
C PHE A 268 6.34 -6.31 -11.84
N TRP A 269 7.41 -6.44 -11.03
CA TRP A 269 7.88 -7.73 -10.54
C TRP A 269 6.78 -8.45 -9.76
N ILE A 270 6.10 -7.75 -8.86
CA ILE A 270 5.01 -8.33 -8.07
C ILE A 270 3.88 -8.83 -8.96
N MET A 271 3.49 -8.00 -9.92
CA MET A 271 2.30 -8.23 -10.73
C MET A 271 2.51 -9.20 -11.91
N ALA A 272 3.73 -9.26 -12.46
CA ALA A 272 4.00 -10.06 -13.65
C ALA A 272 5.30 -10.87 -13.58
N GLY A 273 6.39 -10.28 -13.08
CA GLY A 273 7.70 -10.97 -13.03
C GLY A 273 7.67 -12.26 -12.23
N ALA A 274 7.22 -12.20 -10.98
CA ALA A 274 7.09 -13.38 -10.13
C ALA A 274 6.03 -14.37 -10.64
N PRO A 275 4.79 -13.96 -11.00
CA PRO A 275 3.81 -14.82 -11.65
C PRO A 275 4.32 -15.57 -12.88
N PHE A 276 5.09 -14.91 -13.75
CA PHE A 276 5.71 -15.54 -14.93
C PHE A 276 6.62 -16.70 -14.52
N LEU A 277 7.48 -16.50 -13.52
CA LEU A 277 8.33 -17.57 -13.01
C LEU A 277 7.51 -18.68 -12.36
N PHE A 278 6.44 -18.36 -11.62
CA PHE A 278 5.59 -19.39 -11.02
C PHE A 278 4.97 -20.31 -12.06
N VAL A 279 4.45 -19.74 -13.16
CA VAL A 279 3.90 -20.52 -14.27
C VAL A 279 5.00 -21.34 -14.95
N LYS A 280 6.16 -20.74 -15.24
CA LYS A 280 7.29 -21.42 -15.90
C LYS A 280 7.84 -22.59 -15.07
N LEU A 281 7.81 -22.47 -13.74
CA LEU A 281 8.26 -23.49 -12.79
C LEU A 281 7.15 -24.50 -12.41
N GLY A 282 5.96 -24.40 -12.98
CA GLY A 282 4.85 -25.30 -12.70
C GLY A 282 4.21 -25.13 -11.31
N LEU A 283 4.45 -23.99 -10.63
CA LEU A 283 3.93 -23.66 -9.30
C LEU A 283 2.52 -23.03 -9.33
N SER A 284 1.94 -22.91 -10.52
CA SER A 284 0.58 -22.44 -10.78
C SER A 284 -0.23 -23.60 -11.32
N ALA A 285 -1.46 -23.78 -10.83
CA ALA A 285 -2.36 -24.78 -11.40
C ALA A 285 -2.54 -24.52 -12.90
N SER A 286 -2.18 -25.50 -13.75
CA SER A 286 -2.50 -25.44 -15.18
C SER A 286 -4.02 -25.55 -15.35
N ARG A 287 -4.62 -24.64 -16.13
CA ARG A 287 -6.04 -24.72 -16.59
C ARG A 287 -6.39 -26.11 -17.15
N ALA A 288 -5.41 -26.88 -17.62
CA ALA A 288 -5.60 -28.24 -18.14
C ALA A 288 -6.14 -29.25 -17.10
N LYS A 289 -5.98 -29.02 -15.78
CA LYS A 289 -6.52 -29.94 -14.75
C LYS A 289 -7.96 -29.63 -14.30
N VAL A 290 -8.55 -28.51 -14.73
CA VAL A 290 -9.92 -28.11 -14.32
C VAL A 290 -10.99 -28.53 -15.33
N ASN A 291 -10.62 -28.77 -16.60
CA ASN A 291 -11.57 -29.14 -17.66
C ASN A 291 -12.08 -30.60 -17.63
N ASN A 292 -11.82 -31.37 -16.57
CA ASN A 292 -12.24 -32.78 -16.51
C ASN A 292 -13.29 -33.11 -15.44
N LYS A 293 -14.06 -32.13 -14.96
CA LYS A 293 -15.15 -32.44 -14.01
C LYS A 293 -16.50 -31.71 -14.15
N PHE A 294 -16.69 -30.83 -15.12
CA PHE A 294 -18.02 -30.23 -15.36
C PHE A 294 -18.32 -30.05 -16.86
N THR A 295 -18.36 -31.16 -17.58
CA THR A 295 -19.21 -31.28 -18.78
C THR A 295 -20.31 -32.27 -18.46
N LYS A 296 -21.48 -31.78 -18.06
CA LYS A 296 -22.75 -32.27 -18.57
C LYS A 296 -23.88 -31.30 -18.20
N PRO A 297 -24.68 -30.85 -19.18
CA PRO A 297 -25.88 -30.06 -18.93
C PRO A 297 -27.06 -30.99 -18.61
N MET A 298 -27.91 -30.56 -17.68
CA MET A 298 -29.37 -30.70 -17.72
C MET A 298 -29.95 -29.42 -17.14
#